data_AF-A0A535YAH9-F1
#
_entry.id   AF-A0A535YAH9-F1
#
_cell.length_a   1.000
_cell.length_b   1.000
_cell.length_c   1.000
_cell.angle_alpha   90.00
_cell.angle_beta   90.00
_cell.angle_gamma   90.00
#
_symmetry.space_group_name_H-M   'P 1'
#
loop_
_entity.id
_entity.type
_entity.pdbx_description
1 polymer ?
#
loop_
_entity_poly.entity_id
_entity_poly.type
_entity_poly.pdbx_seq_one_letter_code
_entity_poly.pdbx_strand_id
1 'polypeptide(L)'
;LVMLLIGVTALAFRRRRGRDTLHVDAAHASRDLSFFLVLYTIALALALLPAPLHFLKQYFGWIFLPAYGLYLYLVLRTPRGTAEDIEEEIEEAEAFEELTFADYLRRLGAAVVPTRPTMWLVVAQCVISFGAIVVGARFFADFVEDFSHAMGFNTLLVALVLAPLATELPEAANSLIWTKDGKDVIALGNVAGAMVFQSTIPVTLGVLLTPWQLGQFGTVAAVFAIISGGLIWIQLRMRARENSLPLSSLMLGGSLYIVFIAYIVWSVVVA
;
A
#
# COMPACT_ATOMS: atom_id res chain seq x y z
N LEU A 1 0.46 8.46 0.06
CA LEU A 1 -0.89 8.96 -0.29
C LEU A 1 -1.98 8.32 0.58
N VAL A 2 -2.12 6.98 0.59
CA VAL A 2 -3.25 6.32 1.27
C VAL A 2 -3.36 6.66 2.77
N MET A 3 -2.25 6.70 3.50
CA MET A 3 -2.22 7.13 4.91
C MET A 3 -2.80 8.54 5.12
N LEU A 4 -2.57 9.47 4.20
CA LEU A 4 -3.19 10.81 4.25
C LEU A 4 -4.70 10.70 4.07
N LEU A 5 -5.15 9.91 3.10
CA LEU A 5 -6.57 9.73 2.81
C LEU A 5 -7.32 9.08 3.98
N ILE A 6 -6.70 8.12 4.67
CA ILE A 6 -7.22 7.55 5.93
C ILE A 6 -7.35 8.66 6.97
N GLY A 7 -6.30 9.46 7.20
CA GLY A 7 -6.32 10.57 8.16
C GLY A 7 -7.40 11.61 7.85
N VAL A 8 -7.54 12.01 6.58
CA VAL A 8 -8.58 12.95 6.12
C VAL A 8 -9.97 12.36 6.27
N THR A 9 -10.17 11.08 5.95
CA THR A 9 -11.46 10.40 6.08
C THR A 9 -11.87 10.32 7.55
N ALA A 10 -10.97 9.89 8.42
CA ALA A 10 -11.27 9.83 9.84
C ALA A 10 -11.50 11.22 10.45
N LEU A 11 -10.81 12.26 9.97
CA LEU A 11 -11.10 13.65 10.35
C LEU A 11 -12.49 14.11 9.87
N ALA A 12 -12.88 13.78 8.64
CA ALA A 12 -14.18 14.13 8.08
C ALA A 12 -15.33 13.48 8.86
N PHE A 13 -15.14 12.24 9.30
CA PHE A 13 -16.12 11.48 10.10
C PHE A 13 -15.92 11.62 11.61
N ARG A 14 -15.04 12.52 12.08
CA ARG A 14 -14.70 12.69 13.51
C ARG A 14 -15.91 12.92 14.42
N ARG A 15 -16.90 13.71 13.95
CA ARG A 15 -18.15 13.95 14.70
C ARG A 15 -18.99 12.69 14.89
N ARG A 16 -19.00 11.80 13.91
CA ARG A 16 -19.71 10.52 13.96
C ARG A 16 -18.95 9.50 14.82
N ARG A 17 -17.61 9.58 14.80
CA ARG A 17 -16.71 8.65 15.50
C ARG A 17 -16.49 9.01 16.98
N GLY A 18 -16.62 10.28 17.36
CA GLY A 18 -16.41 10.73 18.73
C GLY A 18 -14.97 10.62 19.24
N ARG A 19 -14.01 10.37 18.36
CA ARG A 19 -12.57 10.18 18.68
C ARG A 19 -11.68 10.87 17.64
N ASP A 20 -10.53 11.35 18.11
CA ASP A 20 -9.49 12.04 17.30
C ASP A 20 -8.27 11.14 17.01
N THR A 21 -8.44 9.83 17.25
CA THR A 21 -7.43 8.80 17.07
C THR A 21 -8.01 7.65 16.25
N LEU A 22 -7.13 6.95 15.54
CA LEU A 22 -7.41 5.64 14.95
C LEU A 22 -7.07 4.57 15.99
N HIS A 23 -7.93 3.57 16.14
CA HIS A 23 -7.56 2.36 16.88
C HIS A 23 -6.67 1.50 15.99
N VAL A 24 -5.51 1.10 16.49
CA VAL A 24 -4.49 0.42 15.67
C VAL A 24 -3.84 -0.64 16.51
N ASP A 25 -3.54 -1.79 15.90
CA ASP A 25 -2.56 -2.68 16.47
C ASP A 25 -1.17 -2.07 16.25
N ALA A 26 -0.66 -1.41 17.29
CA ALA A 26 0.60 -0.72 17.22
C ALA A 26 1.80 -1.68 17.08
N ALA A 27 1.69 -2.92 17.56
CA ALA A 27 2.75 -3.91 17.44
C ALA A 27 2.87 -4.41 15.99
N HIS A 28 1.74 -4.80 15.39
CA HIS A 28 1.65 -5.23 14.00
C HIS A 28 2.05 -4.09 13.05
N ALA A 29 1.43 -2.91 13.17
CA ALA A 29 1.75 -1.79 12.29
C ALA A 29 3.20 -1.28 12.46
N SER A 30 3.77 -1.35 13.68
CA SER A 30 5.17 -0.94 13.91
C SER A 30 6.15 -1.92 13.29
N ARG A 31 5.89 -3.23 13.39
CA ARG A 31 6.69 -4.26 12.71
C ARG A 31 6.68 -3.99 11.21
N ASP A 32 5.50 -3.87 10.61
CA ASP A 32 5.33 -3.71 9.17
C ASP A 32 6.04 -2.44 8.67
N LEU A 33 5.86 -1.32 9.37
CA LEU A 33 6.52 -0.08 9.02
C LEU A 33 8.04 -0.13 9.25
N SER A 34 8.53 -0.92 10.22
CA SER A 34 9.97 -1.17 10.41
C SER A 34 10.57 -1.94 9.23
N PHE A 35 9.89 -2.99 8.76
CA PHE A 35 10.31 -3.76 7.58
C PHE A 35 10.37 -2.87 6.35
N PHE A 36 9.33 -2.07 6.12
CA PHE A 36 9.31 -1.07 5.05
C PHE A 36 10.51 -0.12 5.16
N LEU A 37 10.72 0.52 6.32
CA LEU A 37 11.79 1.51 6.48
C LEU A 37 13.18 0.92 6.23
N VAL A 38 13.46 -0.26 6.78
CA VAL A 38 14.77 -0.92 6.58
C VAL A 38 14.98 -1.28 5.13
N LEU A 39 14.03 -1.99 4.51
CA LEU A 39 14.19 -2.50 3.15
C LEU A 39 14.19 -1.37 2.14
N TYR A 40 13.29 -0.40 2.29
CA TYR A 40 13.24 0.75 1.40
C TYR A 40 14.47 1.66 1.53
N THR A 41 15.07 1.77 2.72
CA THR A 41 16.37 2.46 2.90
C THR A 41 17.50 1.71 2.18
N ILE A 42 17.54 0.39 2.27
CA ILE A 42 18.51 -0.43 1.52
C ILE A 42 18.30 -0.24 0.02
N ALA A 43 17.05 -0.24 -0.45
CA ALA A 43 16.70 -0.03 -1.85
C ALA A 43 17.20 1.34 -2.37
N LEU A 44 17.00 2.39 -1.58
CA LEU A 44 17.52 3.72 -1.88
C LEU A 44 19.05 3.75 -1.88
N ALA A 45 19.71 3.12 -0.91
CA ALA A 45 21.16 3.04 -0.85
C ALA A 45 21.74 2.33 -2.09
N LEU A 46 21.11 1.26 -2.56
CA LEU A 46 21.48 0.57 -3.79
C LEU A 46 21.28 1.46 -5.03
N ALA A 47 20.23 2.28 -5.06
CA ALA A 47 19.99 3.22 -6.16
C ALA A 47 21.08 4.29 -6.27
N LEU A 48 21.64 4.71 -5.14
CA LEU A 48 22.66 5.77 -5.03
C LEU A 48 24.09 5.24 -5.15
N LEU A 49 24.29 3.94 -5.39
CA LEU A 49 25.64 3.38 -5.58
C LEU A 49 26.33 4.02 -6.80
N PRO A 50 27.61 4.41 -6.69
CA PRO A 50 28.38 4.91 -7.81
C PRO A 50 28.61 3.81 -8.85
N ALA A 51 28.79 4.21 -10.12
CA ALA A 51 29.00 3.32 -11.26
C ALA A 51 29.94 2.12 -11.04
N PRO A 52 31.14 2.26 -10.42
CA PRO A 52 32.03 1.13 -10.18
C PRO A 52 31.46 0.07 -9.22
N LEU A 53 30.47 0.42 -8.41
CA LEU A 53 29.84 -0.47 -7.43
C LEU A 53 28.50 -1.04 -7.93
N HIS A 54 28.11 -0.79 -9.18
CA HIS A 54 26.84 -1.28 -9.72
C HIS A 54 26.71 -2.80 -9.71
N PHE A 55 27.82 -3.55 -9.75
CA PHE A 55 27.79 -5.01 -9.62
C PHE A 55 27.13 -5.47 -8.31
N LEU A 56 27.25 -4.68 -7.23
CA LEU A 56 26.64 -4.98 -5.92
C LEU A 56 25.11 -5.00 -5.97
N LYS A 57 24.49 -4.27 -6.91
CA LYS A 57 23.02 -4.26 -7.10
C LYS A 57 22.49 -5.67 -7.37
N GLN A 58 23.19 -6.45 -8.19
CA GLN A 58 22.79 -7.81 -8.54
C GLN A 58 22.90 -8.79 -7.36
N TYR A 59 23.88 -8.59 -6.48
CA TYR A 59 24.05 -9.42 -5.28
C TYR A 59 23.04 -9.04 -4.20
N PHE A 60 22.89 -7.75 -3.92
CA PHE A 60 22.02 -7.26 -2.85
C PHE A 60 20.54 -7.23 -3.23
N GLY A 61 20.20 -7.22 -4.53
CA GLY A 61 18.81 -7.34 -5.00
C GLY A 61 18.13 -8.64 -4.53
N TRP A 62 18.90 -9.70 -4.29
CA TRP A 62 18.36 -10.95 -3.75
C TRP A 62 18.02 -10.91 -2.26
N ILE A 63 18.41 -9.87 -1.50
CA ILE A 63 18.10 -9.75 -0.06
C ILE A 63 16.60 -9.51 0.18
N PHE A 64 15.93 -8.84 -0.74
CA PHE A 64 14.54 -8.41 -0.57
C PHE A 64 13.53 -9.56 -0.52
N LEU A 65 13.73 -10.62 -1.32
CA LEU A 65 12.88 -11.82 -1.31
C LEU A 65 12.91 -12.61 0.01
N PRO A 66 14.08 -13.03 0.54
CA PRO A 66 14.13 -13.71 1.83
C PRO A 66 13.72 -12.77 2.97
N ALA A 67 13.94 -11.46 2.87
CA ALA A 67 13.41 -10.50 3.85
C ALA A 67 11.87 -10.49 3.85
N TYR A 68 11.23 -10.54 2.69
CA TYR A 68 9.77 -10.68 2.59
C TYR A 68 9.29 -12.05 3.11
N GLY A 69 10.02 -13.13 2.81
CA GLY A 69 9.74 -14.45 3.37
C GLY A 69 9.85 -14.48 4.89
N LEU A 70 10.86 -13.82 5.46
CA LEU A 70 11.01 -13.63 6.90
C LEU A 70 9.87 -12.81 7.49
N TYR A 71 9.49 -11.71 6.84
CA TYR A 71 8.33 -10.91 7.22
C TYR A 71 7.07 -11.77 7.30
N LEU A 72 6.74 -12.50 6.24
CA LEU A 72 5.58 -13.40 6.20
C LEU A 72 5.66 -14.47 7.29
N TYR A 73 6.84 -15.06 7.50
CA TYR A 73 7.04 -16.04 8.55
C TYR A 73 6.77 -15.46 9.95
N LEU A 74 7.22 -14.24 10.23
CA LEU A 74 6.96 -13.57 11.50
C LEU A 74 5.48 -13.20 11.65
N VAL A 75 4.84 -12.70 10.58
CA VAL A 75 3.41 -12.39 10.57
C VAL A 75 2.60 -13.65 10.90
N LEU A 76 2.84 -14.74 10.18
CA LEU A 76 2.10 -16.00 10.35
C LEU A 76 2.37 -16.72 11.68
N ARG A 77 3.49 -16.42 12.35
CA ARG A 77 3.82 -16.99 13.66
C ARG A 77 3.46 -16.09 14.84
N THR A 78 2.99 -14.87 14.59
CA THR A 78 2.55 -14.00 15.68
C THR A 78 1.28 -14.64 16.28
N PRO A 79 1.30 -15.04 17.57
CA PRO A 79 0.16 -15.71 18.17
C PRO A 79 -1.03 -14.73 18.19
N ARG A 80 -2.12 -15.10 17.52
CA ARG A 80 -3.38 -14.36 17.60
C ARG A 80 -4.07 -14.68 18.92
N GLY A 81 -4.25 -13.68 19.77
CA GLY A 81 -4.90 -13.86 21.06
C GLY A 81 -4.96 -12.62 21.95
N THR A 82 -4.48 -11.47 21.45
CA THR A 82 -4.73 -10.17 22.07
C THR A 82 -6.17 -9.71 21.79
N ALA A 83 -6.65 -8.71 22.54
CA ALA A 83 -7.99 -8.17 22.30
C ALA A 83 -8.07 -7.53 20.91
N GLU A 84 -6.96 -6.93 20.46
CA GLU A 84 -6.79 -6.33 19.14
C GLU A 84 -6.83 -7.38 18.03
N ASP A 85 -6.21 -8.57 18.22
CA ASP A 85 -6.29 -9.65 17.23
C ASP A 85 -7.73 -10.16 17.04
N ILE A 86 -8.52 -10.19 18.13
CA ILE A 86 -9.93 -10.60 18.07
C ILE A 86 -10.76 -9.53 17.38
N GLU A 87 -10.50 -8.25 17.67
CA GLU A 87 -11.16 -7.13 16.99
C GLU A 87 -10.79 -7.11 15.49
N GLU A 88 -9.53 -7.37 15.14
CA GLU A 88 -9.08 -7.54 13.75
C GLU A 88 -9.80 -8.71 13.07
N GLU A 89 -9.91 -9.88 13.70
CA GLU A 89 -10.64 -11.02 13.12
C GLU A 89 -12.15 -10.72 12.90
N ILE A 90 -12.77 -9.97 13.81
CA ILE A 90 -14.17 -9.52 13.67
C ILE A 90 -14.27 -8.51 12.54
N GLU A 91 -13.41 -7.49 12.52
CA GLU A 91 -13.35 -6.50 11.45
C GLU A 91 -13.13 -7.20 10.10
N GLU A 92 -12.32 -8.27 10.03
CA GLU A 92 -11.95 -8.99 8.81
C GLU A 92 -13.17 -9.76 8.30
N ALA A 93 -13.83 -10.49 9.20
CA ALA A 93 -15.05 -11.22 8.88
C ALA A 93 -16.17 -10.29 8.40
N GLU A 94 -16.25 -9.05 8.90
CA GLU A 94 -17.21 -8.06 8.45
C GLU A 94 -16.76 -7.28 7.20
N ALA A 95 -15.45 -7.15 6.97
CA ALA A 95 -14.85 -6.36 5.90
C ALA A 95 -14.80 -7.12 4.57
N PHE A 96 -14.52 -8.42 4.63
CA PHE A 96 -14.45 -9.27 3.45
C PHE A 96 -15.85 -9.84 3.14
N GLU A 97 -16.46 -9.32 2.07
CA GLU A 97 -17.72 -9.86 1.56
C GLU A 97 -17.54 -11.31 1.07
N GLU A 98 -18.66 -12.05 1.02
CA GLU A 98 -18.71 -13.38 0.39
C GLU A 98 -18.16 -13.34 -1.05
N LEU A 99 -17.65 -14.47 -1.55
CA LEU A 99 -17.20 -14.58 -2.94
C LEU A 99 -18.30 -14.05 -3.89
N THR A 100 -17.96 -13.04 -4.71
CA THR A 100 -18.87 -12.41 -5.67
C THR A 100 -19.56 -13.44 -6.56
N PHE A 101 -18.86 -14.51 -6.96
CA PHE A 101 -19.46 -15.60 -7.71
C PHE A 101 -20.41 -16.45 -6.89
N ALA A 102 -20.14 -16.68 -5.61
CA ALA A 102 -21.08 -17.36 -4.72
C ALA A 102 -22.38 -16.55 -4.57
N ASP A 103 -22.31 -15.22 -4.40
CA ASP A 103 -23.51 -14.38 -4.34
C ASP A 103 -24.26 -14.38 -5.69
N TYR A 104 -23.55 -14.33 -6.82
CA TYR A 104 -24.18 -14.39 -8.15
C TYR A 104 -24.88 -15.74 -8.41
N LEU A 105 -24.22 -16.86 -8.08
CA LEU A 105 -24.82 -18.20 -8.16
C LEU A 105 -26.03 -18.34 -7.24
N ARG A 106 -25.99 -17.74 -6.05
CA ARG A 106 -27.14 -17.71 -5.13
C ARG A 106 -28.31 -16.92 -5.71
N ARG A 107 -28.05 -15.76 -6.33
CA ARG A 107 -29.08 -14.97 -7.05
C ARG A 107 -29.71 -15.76 -8.20
N LEU A 108 -28.96 -16.70 -8.79
CA LEU A 108 -29.45 -17.63 -9.82
C LEU A 108 -30.13 -18.89 -9.26
N GLY A 109 -30.31 -19.00 -7.93
CA GLY A 109 -31.01 -20.10 -7.28
C GLY A 109 -30.16 -21.32 -6.96
N ALA A 110 -28.83 -21.25 -7.07
CA ALA A 110 -27.94 -22.33 -6.67
C ALA A 110 -27.78 -22.37 -5.14
N ALA A 111 -27.89 -23.57 -4.56
CA ALA A 111 -27.67 -23.81 -3.13
C ALA A 111 -26.16 -23.81 -2.81
N VAL A 112 -25.56 -22.62 -2.74
CA VAL A 112 -24.17 -22.43 -2.29
C VAL A 112 -24.18 -22.16 -0.79
N VAL A 113 -23.47 -22.98 -0.01
CA VAL A 113 -23.33 -22.80 1.43
C VAL A 113 -22.23 -21.75 1.71
N PRO A 114 -22.53 -20.60 2.36
CA PRO A 114 -21.60 -19.47 2.49
C PRO A 114 -20.32 -19.78 3.25
N THR A 115 -20.39 -20.67 4.23
CA THR A 115 -19.31 -20.90 5.20
C THR A 115 -18.17 -21.76 4.66
N ARG A 116 -18.34 -22.41 3.50
CA ARG A 116 -17.32 -23.25 2.84
C ARG A 116 -17.46 -23.20 1.32
N PRO A 117 -17.01 -22.11 0.67
CA PRO A 117 -17.01 -22.06 -0.78
C PRO A 117 -16.15 -23.18 -1.36
N THR A 118 -16.64 -23.81 -2.44
CA THR A 118 -15.91 -24.91 -3.06
C THR A 118 -14.61 -24.39 -3.69
N MET A 119 -13.50 -25.10 -3.55
CA MET A 119 -12.18 -24.65 -4.05
C MET A 119 -12.19 -24.24 -5.52
N TRP A 120 -12.99 -24.90 -6.36
CA TRP A 120 -13.10 -24.53 -7.77
C TRP A 120 -13.71 -23.14 -7.99
N LEU A 121 -14.67 -22.70 -7.15
CA LEU A 121 -15.26 -21.36 -7.21
C LEU A 121 -14.22 -20.30 -6.85
N VAL A 122 -13.43 -20.56 -5.80
CA VAL A 122 -12.34 -19.69 -5.37
C VAL A 122 -11.32 -19.56 -6.51
N VAL A 123 -10.85 -20.68 -7.05
CA VAL A 123 -9.89 -20.69 -8.16
C VAL A 123 -10.46 -20.01 -9.40
N ALA A 124 -11.71 -20.27 -9.78
CA ALA A 124 -12.36 -19.64 -10.92
C ALA A 124 -12.46 -18.12 -10.75
N GLN A 125 -12.88 -17.64 -9.57
CA GLN A 125 -12.94 -16.22 -9.27
C GLN A 125 -11.55 -15.58 -9.30
N CYS A 126 -10.54 -16.22 -8.70
CA CYS A 126 -9.16 -15.73 -8.77
C CYS A 126 -8.65 -15.60 -10.21
N VAL A 127 -8.85 -16.64 -11.04
CA VAL A 127 -8.40 -16.63 -12.44
C VAL A 127 -9.14 -15.58 -13.25
N ILE A 128 -10.46 -15.44 -13.09
CA ILE A 128 -11.26 -14.45 -13.82
C ILE A 128 -10.91 -13.03 -13.37
N SER A 129 -10.80 -12.78 -12.06
CA SER A 129 -10.37 -11.48 -11.52
C SER A 129 -8.97 -11.11 -12.00
N PHE A 130 -8.03 -12.07 -12.01
CA PHE A 130 -6.69 -11.84 -12.55
C PHE A 130 -6.73 -11.49 -14.04
N GLY A 131 -7.52 -12.22 -14.84
CA GLY A 131 -7.73 -11.90 -16.25
C GLY A 131 -8.32 -10.50 -16.46
N ALA A 132 -9.30 -10.11 -15.65
CA ALA A 132 -9.90 -8.77 -15.68
C ALA A 132 -8.87 -7.68 -15.33
N ILE A 133 -7.99 -7.90 -14.36
CA ILE A 133 -6.90 -6.98 -14.02
C ILE A 133 -5.93 -6.83 -15.21
N VAL A 134 -5.52 -7.92 -15.85
CA VAL A 134 -4.61 -7.89 -17.01
C VAL A 134 -5.23 -7.10 -18.17
N VAL A 135 -6.51 -7.36 -18.47
CA VAL A 135 -7.23 -6.63 -19.52
C VAL A 135 -7.40 -5.15 -19.16
N GLY A 136 -7.78 -4.86 -17.91
CA GLY A 136 -7.93 -3.50 -17.40
C GLY A 136 -6.61 -2.70 -17.44
N ALA A 137 -5.49 -3.33 -17.09
CA ALA A 137 -4.16 -2.72 -17.16
C ALA A 137 -3.77 -2.35 -18.60
N ARG A 138 -4.17 -3.17 -19.59
CA ARG A 138 -3.93 -2.85 -21.00
C ARG A 138 -4.77 -1.66 -21.48
N PHE A 139 -6.07 -1.66 -21.18
CA PHE A 139 -6.93 -0.51 -21.48
C PHE A 139 -6.45 0.77 -20.79
N PHE A 140 -5.94 0.67 -19.56
CA PHE A 140 -5.38 1.79 -18.85
C PHE A 140 -4.13 2.35 -19.56
N ALA A 141 -3.22 1.50 -20.03
CA ALA A 141 -2.04 1.93 -20.77
C ALA A 141 -2.42 2.65 -22.07
N ASP A 142 -3.35 2.08 -22.84
CA ASP A 142 -3.85 2.67 -24.09
C ASP A 142 -4.51 4.05 -23.81
N PHE A 143 -5.30 4.16 -22.73
CA PHE A 143 -5.91 5.43 -22.32
C PHE A 143 -4.88 6.50 -21.96
N VAL A 144 -3.81 6.11 -21.24
CA VAL A 144 -2.73 7.05 -20.87
C VAL A 144 -2.02 7.59 -22.12
N GLU A 145 -1.79 6.73 -23.11
CA GLU A 145 -1.20 7.10 -24.40
C GLU A 145 -2.11 8.10 -25.15
N ASP A 146 -3.36 7.73 -25.38
CA ASP A 146 -4.34 8.59 -26.08
C ASP A 146 -4.53 9.94 -25.37
N PHE A 147 -4.67 9.92 -24.04
CA PHE A 147 -4.82 11.13 -23.22
C PHE A 147 -3.58 12.03 -23.35
N SER A 148 -2.38 11.46 -23.31
CA SER A 148 -1.15 12.22 -23.46
C SER A 148 -1.03 12.88 -24.84
N HIS A 149 -1.41 12.17 -25.90
CA HIS A 149 -1.44 12.71 -27.26
C HIS A 149 -2.45 13.83 -27.42
N ALA A 150 -3.65 13.69 -26.85
CA ALA A 150 -4.69 14.71 -26.91
C ALA A 150 -4.29 16.00 -26.17
N MET A 151 -3.54 15.88 -25.07
CA MET A 151 -3.08 17.02 -24.26
C MET A 151 -1.73 17.59 -24.72
N GLY A 152 -1.04 16.96 -25.67
CA GLY A 152 0.30 17.35 -26.11
C GLY A 152 1.37 17.15 -25.02
N PHE A 153 1.11 16.32 -24.02
CA PHE A 153 2.05 16.00 -22.95
C PHE A 153 2.89 14.78 -23.31
N ASN A 154 4.08 14.71 -22.70
CA ASN A 154 4.90 13.51 -22.80
C ASN A 154 4.18 12.34 -22.12
N THR A 155 3.91 11.28 -22.88
CA THR A 155 3.25 10.05 -22.41
C THR A 155 3.92 9.46 -21.17
N LEU A 156 5.25 9.50 -21.10
CA LEU A 156 6.00 9.03 -19.94
C LEU A 156 5.71 9.87 -18.68
N LEU A 157 5.61 11.20 -18.80
CA LEU A 157 5.27 12.07 -17.67
C LEU A 157 3.85 11.81 -17.17
N VAL A 158 2.90 11.64 -18.09
CA VAL A 158 1.51 11.30 -17.75
C VAL A 158 1.45 9.94 -17.08
N ALA A 159 2.14 8.93 -17.62
CA ALA A 159 2.20 7.59 -17.05
C ALA A 159 2.81 7.58 -15.64
N LEU A 160 3.89 8.33 -15.42
CA LEU A 160 4.53 8.45 -14.11
C LEU A 160 3.63 9.06 -13.03
N VAL A 161 2.65 9.89 -13.41
CA VAL A 161 1.69 10.49 -12.49
C VAL A 161 0.44 9.63 -12.32
N LEU A 162 -0.15 9.16 -13.43
CA LEU A 162 -1.42 8.44 -13.41
C LEU A 162 -1.27 6.98 -12.99
N ALA A 163 -0.19 6.29 -13.38
CA ALA A 163 -0.05 4.87 -13.09
C ALA A 163 0.04 4.59 -11.58
N PRO A 164 0.90 5.28 -10.79
CA PRO A 164 0.92 5.08 -9.34
C PRO A 164 -0.40 5.45 -8.68
N LEU A 165 -1.14 6.44 -9.19
CA LEU A 165 -2.45 6.74 -8.66
C LEU A 165 -3.41 5.58 -8.93
N ALA A 166 -3.50 5.13 -10.18
CA ALA A 166 -4.42 4.07 -10.60
C ALA A 166 -4.15 2.73 -9.89
N THR A 167 -2.89 2.37 -9.68
CA THR A 167 -2.52 1.11 -9.00
C THR A 167 -2.72 1.15 -7.50
N GLU A 168 -2.85 2.33 -6.89
CA GLU A 168 -3.09 2.50 -5.45
C GLU A 168 -4.55 2.83 -5.13
N LEU A 169 -5.37 3.14 -6.14
CA LEU A 169 -6.78 3.47 -5.97
C LEU A 169 -7.59 2.33 -5.36
N PRO A 170 -7.44 1.05 -5.77
CA PRO A 170 -8.17 -0.05 -5.16
C PRO A 170 -7.91 -0.19 -3.65
N GLU A 171 -6.64 -0.15 -3.25
CA GLU A 171 -6.20 -0.23 -1.87
C GLU A 171 -6.68 0.99 -1.08
N ALA A 172 -6.57 2.18 -1.68
CA ALA A 172 -7.10 3.40 -1.08
C ALA A 172 -8.61 3.26 -0.84
N ALA A 173 -9.38 2.88 -1.85
CA ALA A 173 -10.83 2.76 -1.74
C ALA A 173 -11.25 1.84 -0.58
N ASN A 174 -10.63 0.66 -0.46
CA ASN A 174 -10.90 -0.28 0.63
C ASN A 174 -10.57 0.36 2.00
N SER A 175 -9.38 0.94 2.14
CA SER A 175 -8.99 1.59 3.39
C SER A 175 -9.88 2.77 3.76
N LEU A 176 -10.37 3.56 2.79
CA LEU A 176 -11.33 4.65 3.05
C LEU A 176 -12.69 4.11 3.54
N ILE A 177 -13.21 3.06 2.91
CA ILE A 177 -14.48 2.41 3.30
C ILE A 177 -14.36 1.88 4.73
N TRP A 178 -13.32 1.10 5.02
CA TRP A 178 -13.08 0.55 6.35
C TRP A 178 -12.89 1.64 7.41
N THR A 179 -12.12 2.69 7.10
CA THR A 179 -11.95 3.84 8.01
C THR A 179 -13.27 4.56 8.32
N LYS A 180 -14.15 4.67 7.31
CA LYS A 180 -15.49 5.27 7.47
C LYS A 180 -16.38 4.39 8.36
N ASP A 181 -16.26 3.07 8.23
CA ASP A 181 -17.03 2.09 9.00
C ASP A 181 -16.43 1.83 10.39
N GLY A 182 -15.31 2.48 10.72
CA GLY A 182 -14.66 2.40 12.03
C GLY A 182 -13.65 1.27 12.18
N LYS A 183 -13.41 0.52 11.10
CA LYS A 183 -12.51 -0.63 10.98
C LYS A 183 -11.07 -0.17 10.75
N ASP A 184 -10.51 0.49 11.75
CA ASP A 184 -9.25 1.20 11.63
C ASP A 184 -8.04 0.25 11.59
N VAL A 185 -8.13 -0.88 12.29
CA VAL A 185 -7.04 -1.85 12.40
C VAL A 185 -6.75 -2.43 11.04
N ILE A 186 -7.78 -2.87 10.31
CA ILE A 186 -7.64 -3.42 8.95
C ILE A 186 -7.28 -2.34 7.94
N ALA A 187 -7.89 -1.15 8.06
CA ALA A 187 -7.58 -0.04 7.16
C ALA A 187 -6.09 0.31 7.17
N LEU A 188 -5.47 0.33 8.36
CA LEU A 188 -4.05 0.59 8.52
C LEU A 188 -3.18 -0.63 8.18
N GLY A 189 -3.58 -1.82 8.64
CA GLY A 189 -2.89 -3.09 8.38
C GLY A 189 -2.71 -3.37 6.90
N ASN A 190 -3.76 -3.16 6.10
CA ASN A 190 -3.72 -3.30 4.65
C ASN A 190 -2.66 -2.40 4.00
N VAL A 191 -2.60 -1.12 4.41
CA VAL A 191 -1.65 -0.16 3.82
C VAL A 191 -0.23 -0.43 4.29
N ALA A 192 -0.03 -0.75 5.58
CA ALA A 192 1.29 -1.07 6.12
C ALA A 192 1.87 -2.35 5.48
N GLY A 193 1.05 -3.40 5.35
CA GLY A 193 1.44 -4.65 4.67
C GLY A 193 1.73 -4.43 3.19
N ALA A 194 0.92 -3.64 2.49
CA ALA A 194 1.16 -3.27 1.09
C ALA A 194 2.51 -2.53 0.93
N MET A 195 2.87 -1.63 1.85
CA MET A 195 4.19 -0.97 1.82
C MET A 195 5.35 -1.96 1.95
N VAL A 196 5.23 -2.99 2.81
CA VAL A 196 6.26 -4.03 2.92
C VAL A 196 6.37 -4.81 1.61
N PHE A 197 5.24 -5.21 1.02
CA PHE A 197 5.23 -5.89 -0.28
C PHE A 197 5.88 -5.02 -1.38
N GLN A 198 5.49 -3.75 -1.48
CA GLN A 198 6.00 -2.82 -2.49
C GLN A 198 7.50 -2.53 -2.32
N SER A 199 7.98 -2.46 -1.08
CA SER A 199 9.42 -2.28 -0.78
C SER A 199 10.26 -3.54 -0.98
N THR A 200 9.64 -4.68 -1.34
CA THR A 200 10.32 -5.96 -1.50
C THR A 200 10.18 -6.55 -2.90
N ILE A 201 9.00 -7.04 -3.28
CA ILE A 201 8.84 -7.80 -4.53
C ILE A 201 9.06 -6.91 -5.75
N PRO A 202 8.36 -5.77 -5.92
CA PRO A 202 8.60 -4.88 -7.04
C PRO A 202 10.02 -4.30 -7.04
N VAL A 203 10.55 -3.95 -5.87
CA VAL A 203 11.94 -3.47 -5.71
C VAL A 203 12.94 -4.54 -6.16
N THR A 204 12.74 -5.81 -5.81
CA THR A 204 13.60 -6.92 -6.25
C THR A 204 13.66 -6.95 -7.77
N LEU A 205 12.49 -6.96 -8.42
CA LEU A 205 12.40 -6.98 -9.87
C LEU A 205 13.06 -5.73 -10.47
N GLY A 206 12.83 -4.56 -9.89
CA GLY A 206 13.47 -3.33 -10.32
C GLY A 206 15.00 -3.37 -10.20
N VAL A 207 15.55 -3.83 -9.07
CA VAL A 207 16.99 -3.89 -8.80
C VAL A 207 17.68 -4.91 -9.72
N LEU A 208 17.06 -6.07 -9.95
CA LEU A 208 17.66 -7.16 -10.71
C LEU A 208 17.49 -7.01 -12.23
N LEU A 209 16.37 -6.45 -12.68
CA LEU A 209 16.01 -6.40 -14.10
C LEU A 209 16.28 -5.04 -14.76
N THR A 210 16.65 -4.02 -13.99
CA THR A 210 16.89 -2.66 -14.52
C THR A 210 18.21 -2.08 -13.99
N PRO A 211 18.70 -0.96 -14.56
CA PRO A 211 19.86 -0.24 -14.02
C PRO A 211 19.66 0.27 -12.57
N TRP A 212 18.43 0.28 -12.07
CA TRP A 212 18.04 0.79 -10.74
C TRP A 212 18.61 2.18 -10.48
N GLN A 213 18.21 3.12 -11.34
CA GLN A 213 18.56 4.55 -11.23
C GLN A 213 17.26 5.33 -11.10
N LEU A 214 17.01 5.88 -9.91
CA LEU A 214 15.76 6.55 -9.59
C LEU A 214 15.65 7.97 -10.18
N GLY A 215 16.77 8.55 -10.65
CA GLY A 215 16.86 9.95 -11.04
C GLY A 215 16.57 10.90 -9.88
N GLN A 216 16.54 12.20 -10.15
CA GLN A 216 16.30 13.22 -9.12
C GLN A 216 14.91 13.07 -8.47
N PHE A 217 13.86 12.96 -9.28
CA PHE A 217 12.48 12.85 -8.78
C PHE A 217 12.25 11.58 -7.96
N GLY A 218 12.73 10.42 -8.43
CA GLY A 218 12.58 9.17 -7.69
C GLY A 218 13.39 9.16 -6.38
N THR A 219 14.56 9.80 -6.37
CA THR A 219 15.37 9.94 -5.14
C THR A 219 14.65 10.81 -4.11
N VAL A 220 14.11 11.97 -4.53
CA VAL A 220 13.34 12.85 -3.64
C VAL A 220 12.09 12.12 -3.13
N ALA A 221 11.36 11.40 -4.00
CA ALA A 221 10.20 10.60 -3.60
C ALA A 221 10.56 9.58 -2.52
N ALA A 222 11.67 8.86 -2.70
CA ALA A 222 12.13 7.85 -1.77
C ALA A 222 12.52 8.45 -0.41
N VAL A 223 13.23 9.58 -0.40
CA VAL A 223 13.59 10.29 0.83
C VAL A 223 12.34 10.76 1.59
N PHE A 224 11.38 11.36 0.90
CA PHE A 224 10.13 11.79 1.50
C PHE A 224 9.32 10.62 2.07
N ALA A 225 9.30 9.48 1.37
CA ALA A 225 8.63 8.27 1.85
C ALA A 225 9.30 7.71 3.13
N ILE A 226 10.64 7.70 3.20
CA ILE A 226 11.38 7.27 4.41
C ILE A 226 11.13 8.23 5.57
N ILE A 227 11.15 9.54 5.33
CA ILE A 227 10.88 10.54 6.38
C ILE A 227 9.44 10.40 6.89
N SER A 228 8.46 10.34 5.98
CA SER A 228 7.05 10.16 6.34
C SER A 228 6.82 8.86 7.11
N GLY A 229 7.35 7.73 6.61
CA GLY A 229 7.26 6.45 7.29
C GLY A 229 7.95 6.48 8.66
N GLY A 230 9.11 7.12 8.77
CA GLY A 230 9.85 7.28 10.01
C GLY A 230 9.08 8.09 11.06
N LEU A 231 8.44 9.18 10.65
CA LEU A 231 7.59 9.99 11.54
C LEU A 231 6.40 9.19 12.05
N ILE A 232 5.71 8.45 11.18
CA ILE A 232 4.59 7.59 11.57
C ILE A 232 5.08 6.48 12.52
N TRP A 233 6.23 5.86 12.21
CA TRP A 233 6.83 4.80 13.02
C TRP A 233 7.21 5.27 14.43
N ILE A 234 7.86 6.44 14.54
CA ILE A 234 8.21 7.04 15.83
C ILE A 234 6.96 7.29 16.66
N GLN A 235 5.92 7.88 16.06
CA GLN A 235 4.67 8.18 16.75
C GLN A 235 3.96 6.91 17.21
N LEU A 236 3.96 5.88 16.38
CA LEU A 236 3.39 4.58 16.71
C LEU A 236 4.16 3.91 17.86
N ARG A 237 5.49 4.01 17.89
CA ARG A 237 6.31 3.51 19.01
C ARG A 237 6.07 4.29 20.31
N MET A 238 5.96 5.61 20.24
CA MET A 238 5.71 6.45 21.41
C MET A 238 4.34 6.17 22.03
N ARG A 239 3.33 5.86 21.20
CA ARG A 239 1.96 5.56 21.62
C ARG A 239 1.61 4.07 21.56
N ALA A 240 2.61 3.20 21.53
CA ALA A 240 2.40 1.75 21.43
C ALA A 240 1.57 1.18 22.60
N ARG A 241 1.58 1.84 23.76
CA ARG A 241 0.76 1.44 24.91
C ARG A 241 -0.72 1.81 24.79
N GLU A 242 -1.03 2.77 23.93
CA GLU A 242 -2.38 3.31 23.79
C GLU A 242 -3.13 2.68 22.61
N ASN A 243 -2.47 1.84 21.79
CA ASN A 243 -3.01 1.24 20.56
C ASN A 243 -3.82 2.27 19.75
N SER A 244 -3.27 3.48 19.70
CA SER A 244 -3.93 4.62 19.08
C SER A 244 -2.95 5.48 18.32
N LEU A 245 -3.33 5.82 17.10
CA LEU A 245 -2.56 6.70 16.22
C LEU A 245 -3.32 8.02 16.05
N PRO A 246 -2.78 9.16 16.50
CA PRO A 246 -3.48 10.43 16.38
C PRO A 246 -3.57 10.84 14.91
N LEU A 247 -4.73 11.38 14.53
CA LEU A 247 -5.00 11.82 13.15
C LEU A 247 -3.96 12.83 12.66
N SER A 248 -3.47 13.69 13.55
CA SER A 248 -2.43 14.67 13.26
C SER A 248 -1.13 14.04 12.74
N SER A 249 -0.75 12.85 13.20
CA SER A 249 0.44 12.15 12.72
C SER A 249 0.27 11.65 11.29
N LEU A 250 -0.91 11.10 10.94
CA LEU A 250 -1.19 10.68 9.57
C LEU A 250 -1.27 11.89 8.62
N MET A 251 -1.86 12.99 9.09
CA MET A 251 -1.93 14.23 8.33
C MET A 251 -0.54 14.85 8.11
N LEU A 252 0.34 14.79 9.12
CA LEU A 252 1.72 15.30 9.03
C LEU A 252 2.57 14.45 8.06
N GLY A 253 2.52 13.12 8.17
CA GLY A 253 3.20 12.25 7.19
C GLY A 253 2.60 12.43 5.79
N GLY A 254 1.28 12.57 5.71
CA GLY A 254 0.57 12.80 4.48
C GLY A 254 0.84 14.16 3.81
N SER A 255 1.05 15.22 4.59
CA SER A 255 1.34 16.55 4.04
C SER A 255 2.70 16.61 3.33
N LEU A 256 3.68 15.81 3.77
CA LEU A 256 4.95 15.63 3.06
C LEU A 256 4.73 15.12 1.63
N TYR A 257 3.73 14.27 1.39
CA TYR A 257 3.38 13.82 0.04
C TYR A 257 2.81 14.96 -0.82
N ILE A 258 1.99 15.85 -0.23
CA ILE A 258 1.47 17.03 -0.94
C ILE A 258 2.62 17.95 -1.35
N VAL A 259 3.58 18.18 -0.43
CA VAL A 259 4.79 18.97 -0.73
C VAL A 259 5.59 18.34 -1.86
N PHE A 260 5.73 17.01 -1.88
CA PHE A 260 6.40 16.29 -2.96
C PHE A 260 5.69 16.46 -4.31
N ILE A 261 4.35 16.33 -4.36
CA ILE A 261 3.59 16.55 -5.59
C ILE A 261 3.72 18.01 -6.05
N ALA A 262 3.63 18.98 -5.13
CA ALA A 262 3.82 20.38 -5.46
C ALA A 262 5.23 20.64 -6.03
N TYR A 263 6.26 19.99 -5.48
CA TYR A 263 7.62 20.04 -5.99
C TYR A 263 7.73 19.49 -7.42
N ILE A 264 7.13 18.34 -7.71
CA ILE A 264 7.11 17.78 -9.07
C ILE A 264 6.40 18.73 -10.03
N VAL A 265 5.18 19.16 -9.69
CA VAL A 265 4.40 20.04 -10.57
C VAL A 265 5.14 21.33 -10.84
N TRP A 266 5.70 21.97 -9.80
CA TRP A 266 6.54 23.15 -9.96
C TRP A 266 7.73 22.90 -10.89
N SER A 267 8.46 21.80 -10.67
CA SER A 267 9.64 21.47 -11.47
C SER A 267 9.32 21.18 -12.94
N VAL A 268 8.12 20.66 -13.24
CA VAL A 268 7.69 20.36 -14.61
C VAL A 268 7.13 21.60 -15.30
N VAL A 269 6.47 22.50 -14.57
CA VAL A 269 5.84 23.72 -15.11
C VAL A 269 6.86 24.85 -15.33
N VAL A 270 7.91 24.90 -14.50
CA VAL A 270 8.93 25.97 -14.55
C VAL A 270 10.17 25.60 -15.37
N ALA A 271 10.37 24.31 -15.66
CA ALA A 271 11.42 23.83 -16.58
C ALA A 271 10.99 23.99 -18.05
#